data_AF-A0A158PR00-F1
#
_entry.id   AF-A0A158PR00-F1
#
_cell.length_a   1.000
_cell.length_b   1.000
_cell.length_c   1.000
_cell.angle_alpha   90.00
_cell.angle_beta   90.00
_cell.angle_gamma   90.00
#
_symmetry.space_group_name_H-M   'P 1'
#
loop_
_entity.id
_entity.type
_entity.pdbx_description
1 polymer ?
#
loop_
_entity_poly.entity_id
_entity_poly.type
_entity_poly.pdbx_seq_one_letter_code
_entity_poly.pdbx_strand_id
1 'polypeptide(L)'
;MFVREVLPNYMIGMLSLPVHSTPYLLRVVSDVLEKHLDDNFLKEIFKSMLKEKPQLITALYASSKVGTRRVDKHISTKERRKFEIQEGQSS
;
A
#
# COMPACT_ATOMS: atom_id res chain seq x y z
N MET A 1 -3.56 -14.81 -20.25
CA MET A 1 -3.13 -16.15 -19.78
C MET A 1 -1.78 -16.07 -19.08
N PHE A 2 -0.74 -15.55 -19.74
CA PHE A 2 0.63 -15.39 -19.20
C PHE A 2 0.74 -14.83 -17.77
N VAL A 3 0.02 -13.74 -17.45
CA VAL A 3 0.10 -13.12 -16.10
C VAL A 3 -0.32 -14.08 -14.99
N ARG A 4 -1.34 -14.93 -15.21
CA ARG A 4 -1.81 -15.90 -14.21
C ARG A 4 -0.82 -17.04 -13.95
N GLU A 5 0.08 -17.30 -14.90
CA GLU A 5 1.08 -18.36 -14.81
C GLU A 5 2.40 -17.85 -14.21
N VAL A 6 2.80 -16.63 -14.57
CA VAL A 6 4.10 -16.07 -14.20
C VAL A 6 4.06 -15.30 -12.89
N LEU A 7 3.00 -14.52 -12.66
CA LEU A 7 2.92 -13.62 -11.51
C LEU A 7 2.94 -14.35 -10.16
N PRO A 8 2.24 -15.49 -9.97
CA PRO A 8 2.35 -16.26 -8.74
C PRO A 8 3.79 -16.68 -8.42
N ASN A 9 4.52 -17.17 -9.42
CA ASN A 9 5.90 -17.62 -9.25
C ASN A 9 6.84 -16.46 -8.93
N TYR A 10 6.65 -15.32 -9.60
CA TYR A 10 7.37 -14.10 -9.28
C TYR A 10 7.12 -13.64 -7.82
N MET A 11 5.86 -13.68 -7.38
CA MET A 11 5.49 -13.32 -6.02
C MET A 11 6.07 -14.29 -4.99
N ILE A 12 6.10 -15.60 -5.25
CA ILE A 12 6.78 -16.57 -4.38
C ILE A 12 8.25 -16.19 -4.20
N GLY A 13 8.95 -15.90 -5.30
CA GLY A 13 10.34 -15.45 -5.27
C GLY A 13 10.51 -14.16 -4.47
N MET A 14 9.67 -13.16 -4.71
CA MET A 14 9.71 -11.90 -3.99
C MET A 14 9.45 -12.07 -2.49
N LEU A 15 8.48 -12.91 -2.13
CA LEU A 15 8.12 -13.17 -0.74
C LEU A 15 9.19 -13.98 -0.01
N SER A 16 10.11 -14.65 -0.71
CA SER A 16 11.27 -15.31 -0.08
C SER A 16 12.29 -14.31 0.48
N LEU A 17 12.27 -13.06 0.00
CA LEU A 17 13.11 -11.96 0.47
C LEU A 17 12.59 -11.39 1.80
N PRO A 18 13.40 -10.62 2.54
CA PRO A 18 12.95 -9.92 3.75
C PRO A 18 12.10 -8.69 3.40
N VAL A 19 10.91 -8.92 2.85
CA VAL A 19 9.98 -7.88 2.36
C VAL A 19 9.56 -6.90 3.46
N HIS A 20 9.33 -7.41 4.67
CA HIS A 20 8.84 -6.62 5.80
C HIS A 20 9.84 -5.56 6.30
N SER A 21 11.15 -5.79 6.14
CA SER A 21 12.20 -4.86 6.56
C SER A 21 12.74 -4.00 5.41
N THR A 22 12.24 -4.20 4.18
CA THR A 22 12.71 -3.50 2.99
C THR A 22 11.56 -2.67 2.39
N PRO A 23 11.49 -1.35 2.65
CA PRO A 23 10.36 -0.50 2.26
C PRO A 23 10.03 -0.54 0.76
N TYR A 24 11.06 -0.63 -0.09
CA TYR A 24 10.88 -0.74 -1.54
C TYR A 24 10.18 -2.05 -1.94
N LEU A 25 10.62 -3.19 -1.40
CA LEU A 25 9.99 -4.49 -1.69
C LEU A 25 8.56 -4.53 -1.19
N LEU A 26 8.30 -3.96 0.00
CA LEU A 26 6.96 -3.85 0.55
C LEU A 26 6.05 -3.04 -0.39
N ARG A 27 6.56 -1.94 -0.98
CA ARG A 27 5.83 -1.14 -1.96
C ARG A 27 5.53 -1.92 -3.24
N VAL A 28 6.49 -2.66 -3.77
CA VAL A 28 6.28 -3.48 -4.98
C VAL A 28 5.21 -4.54 -4.72
N VAL A 29 5.26 -5.21 -3.56
CA VAL A 29 4.22 -6.19 -3.17
C VAL A 29 2.85 -5.50 -3.05
N SER A 30 2.76 -4.34 -2.42
CA SER A 30 1.51 -3.55 -2.36
C SER A 30 0.97 -3.23 -3.75
N ASP A 31 1.81 -2.69 -4.64
CA ASP A 31 1.41 -2.31 -6.00
C ASP A 31 0.92 -3.51 -6.82
N VAL A 32 1.58 -4.67 -6.69
CA VAL A 32 1.18 -5.91 -7.38
C VAL A 32 -0.17 -6.40 -6.87
N LEU A 33 -0.36 -6.43 -5.54
CA LEU A 33 -1.63 -6.84 -4.96
C LEU A 33 -2.75 -5.92 -5.45
N GLU A 34 -2.59 -4.61 -5.30
CA GLU A 34 -3.61 -3.62 -5.70
C GLU A 34 -4.04 -3.76 -7.17
N LYS A 35 -3.08 -3.97 -8.09
CA LYS A 35 -3.36 -4.08 -9.54
C LYS A 35 -4.09 -5.37 -9.93
N HIS A 36 -4.07 -6.41 -9.10
CA HIS A 36 -4.53 -7.74 -9.46
C HIS A 36 -5.60 -8.32 -8.54
N LEU A 37 -6.15 -7.51 -7.61
CA LEU A 37 -7.22 -7.93 -6.71
C LEU A 37 -8.58 -8.19 -7.40
N ASP A 38 -8.80 -7.61 -8.58
CA ASP A 38 -10.02 -7.84 -9.37
C ASP A 38 -10.03 -9.21 -10.07
N ASP A 39 -8.86 -9.85 -10.20
CA ASP A 39 -8.74 -11.20 -10.73
C ASP A 39 -8.94 -12.23 -9.61
N ASN A 40 -10.12 -12.85 -9.56
CA ASN A 40 -10.47 -13.83 -8.53
C ASN A 40 -9.48 -15.01 -8.42
N PHE A 41 -8.88 -15.45 -9.53
CA PHE A 41 -7.90 -16.54 -9.51
C PHE A 41 -6.62 -16.11 -8.78
N LEU A 42 -6.07 -14.97 -9.17
CA LEU A 42 -4.86 -14.41 -8.53
C LEU A 42 -5.11 -14.04 -7.07
N LYS A 43 -6.29 -13.49 -6.77
CA LYS A 43 -6.70 -13.13 -5.41
C LYS A 43 -6.66 -14.31 -4.45
N GLU A 44 -7.19 -15.46 -4.83
CA GLU A 44 -7.18 -16.64 -3.96
C GLU A 44 -5.76 -17.18 -3.75
N ILE A 45 -4.93 -17.17 -4.80
CA ILE A 45 -3.52 -17.53 -4.69
C ILE A 45 -2.77 -16.60 -3.73
N PHE A 46 -2.90 -15.29 -3.91
CA PHE A 46 -2.23 -14.31 -3.04
C PHE A 46 -2.70 -14.40 -1.60
N LYS A 47 -4.00 -14.64 -1.35
CA LYS A 47 -4.51 -14.91 0.00
C LYS A 47 -3.81 -16.12 0.62
N SER A 48 -3.64 -17.21 -0.12
CA SER A 48 -2.95 -18.40 0.39
C SER A 48 -1.50 -18.09 0.76
N MET A 49 -0.77 -17.42 -0.13
CA MET A 49 0.64 -17.03 0.10
C MET A 49 0.81 -16.11 1.32
N LEU A 50 -0.09 -15.14 1.49
CA LEU A 50 -0.02 -14.18 2.59
C LEU A 50 -0.40 -14.80 3.94
N LYS A 51 -1.31 -15.78 3.96
CA LYS A 51 -1.68 -16.52 5.19
C LYS A 51 -0.48 -17.22 5.82
N GLU A 52 0.45 -17.71 5.02
CA GLU A 52 1.69 -18.35 5.50
C GLU A 52 2.68 -17.34 6.12
N LYS A 53 2.46 -16.03 5.91
CA LYS A 53 3.37 -14.96 6.34
C LYS A 53 2.63 -13.83 7.10
N PRO A 54 2.11 -14.09 8.31
CA PRO A 54 1.30 -13.12 9.06
C PRO A 54 2.03 -11.80 9.34
N GLN A 55 3.35 -11.84 9.51
CA GLN A 55 4.18 -10.66 9.75
C GLN A 55 4.14 -9.66 8.57
N LEU A 56 4.04 -10.19 7.35
CA LEU A 56 3.92 -9.39 6.14
C LEU A 56 2.55 -8.72 6.04
N ILE A 57 1.48 -9.39 6.48
CA ILE A 57 0.13 -8.79 6.53
C ILE A 57 0.15 -7.53 7.39
N THR A 58 0.76 -7.59 8.57
CA THR A 58 0.91 -6.43 9.46
C THR A 58 1.72 -5.31 8.80
N ALA A 59 2.83 -5.64 8.13
CA ALA A 59 3.65 -4.66 7.44
C ALA A 59 2.90 -3.99 6.27
N LEU A 60 2.18 -4.78 5.45
CA LEU A 60 1.36 -4.27 4.35
C LEU A 60 0.23 -3.36 4.85
N TYR A 61 -0.44 -3.76 5.93
CA TYR A 61 -1.47 -2.94 6.56
C TYR A 61 -0.91 -1.61 7.09
N ALA A 62 0.23 -1.65 7.77
CA ALA A 62 0.91 -0.45 8.26
C ALA A 62 1.34 0.46 7.10
N SER A 63 1.91 -0.11 6.03
CA SER A 63 2.32 0.61 4.82
C SER A 63 1.15 1.34 4.16
N SER A 64 0.01 0.66 3.98
CA SER A 64 -1.22 1.23 3.43
C SER A 64 -1.71 2.44 4.26
N LYS A 65 -1.65 2.35 5.59
CA LYS A 65 -2.06 3.43 6.52
C LYS A 65 -1.08 4.61 6.61
N VAL A 66 0.16 4.48 6.11
CA VAL A 66 1.09 5.62 6.02
C VAL A 66 0.76 6.49 4.80
N GLY A 67 0.27 5.89 3.71
CA GLY A 67 -0.20 6.61 2.53
C GLY A 67 -1.37 7.55 2.82
N THR A 68 -2.35 7.10 3.60
CA THR A 68 -3.53 7.90 3.97
C THR A 68 -3.20 9.06 4.90
N ARG A 69 -2.30 8.85 5.88
CA ARG A 69 -1.85 9.91 6.80
C ARG A 69 -1.13 11.08 6.12
N ARG A 70 -0.51 10.85 4.95
CA ARG A 70 0.10 11.94 4.17
C ARG A 70 -0.96 12.81 3.50
N VAL A 71 -2.08 12.25 3.08
CA VAL A 71 -3.21 13.00 2.51
C VAL A 71 -3.89 13.85 3.60
N ASP A 72 -4.15 13.28 4.78
CA ASP A 72 -4.77 14.02 5.88
C ASP A 72 -3.92 15.19 6.39
N LYS A 73 -2.59 15.00 6.51
CA LYS A 73 -1.67 16.09 6.88
C LYS A 73 -1.64 17.19 5.81
N HIS A 74 -1.72 16.83 4.54
CA HIS A 74 -1.65 17.80 3.45
C HIS A 74 -2.95 18.62 3.32
N ILE A 75 -4.11 18.04 3.68
CA ILE A 75 -5.40 18.75 3.74
C ILE A 75 -5.46 19.64 4.98
N SER A 76 -5.07 19.13 6.15
CA SER A 76 -5.07 19.88 7.42
C SER A 76 -4.19 21.13 7.37
N THR A 77 -3.04 21.07 6.68
CA THR A 77 -2.13 22.23 6.55
C THR A 77 -2.64 23.26 5.54
N LYS A 78 -3.44 22.84 4.53
CA LYS A 78 -4.00 23.73 3.51
C LYS A 78 -5.23 24.49 4.02
N GLU A 79 -6.02 23.88 4.91
CA GLU A 79 -7.12 24.57 5.60
C GLU A 79 -6.63 25.60 6.61
N ARG A 80 -5.59 25.31 7.43
CA ARG A 80 -5.06 26.31 8.39
C ARG A 80 -4.61 27.61 7.73
N ARG A 81 -3.99 27.53 6.53
CA ARG A 81 -3.57 28.72 5.79
C ARG A 81 -4.70 29.50 5.12
N LYS A 82 -5.91 28.94 5.00
CA LYS A 82 -7.08 29.69 4.49
C LYS A 82 -7.74 30.53 5.59
N PHE A 83 -7.72 30.09 6.83
CA PHE A 83 -8.32 30.82 7.95
C PHE A 83 -7.46 32.03 8.40
N GLU A 84 -6.13 31.95 8.32
CA GLU A 84 -5.25 33.07 8.69
C GLU A 84 -5.29 34.26 7.72
N ILE A 85 -5.78 34.08 6.48
CA ILE A 85 -5.83 35.17 5.47
C ILE A 85 -7.13 36.01 5.60
N GLN A 86 -8.18 35.51 6.26
CA GLN A 86 -9.44 36.26 6.40
C GLN A 86 -9.50 37.14 7.66
N GLU A 87 -8.71 36.88 8.70
CA GLU A 87 -8.71 37.72 9.92
C GLU A 87 -7.81 38.96 9.83
N GLY A 88 -7.06 39.13 8.74
CA GLY A 88 -6.15 40.27 8.52
C GLY A 88 -6.71 41.44 7.71
N GLN A 89 -7.97 41.40 7.28
CA GLN A 89 -8.61 42.47 6.50
C GLN A 89 -9.96 42.86 7.09
N SER A 90 -9.93 43.47 8.27
CA SER A 90 -11.02 44.34 8.75
C SER A 90 -10.41 45.39 9.67
N SER A 91 -9.99 46.50 9.08
CA SER A 91 -9.70 47.77 9.73
C SER A 91 -10.21 48.88 8.82
#